data_AF-A0A0S2LZC1-F1
#
_entry.id   AF-A0A0S2LZC1-F1
#
_cell.length_a   1.000
_cell.length_b   1.000
_cell.length_c   1.000
_cell.angle_alpha   90.00
_cell.angle_beta   90.00
_cell.angle_gamma   90.00
#
_symmetry.space_group_name_H-M   'P 1'
#
loop_
_entity.id
_entity.type
_entity.pdbx_description
1 polymer ?
#
loop_
_entity_poly.entity_id
_entity_poly.type
_entity_poly.pdbx_seq_one_letter_code
_entity_poly.pdbx_strand_id
1 'polypeptide(L)'
;MVVAIVLAGGAAAIWFVKLRRTKAWITNAVQQWEHFSSVKSLLGVATEVTVLDILSIDPLGAWAIIRWDKFGHVQRAWVEALPDEIWRDSVLLISPDPAQIQVHGPWPEIYYLRAADYHAYAPAAAFPYFRGPKYQSLARVHPSKS
;
A
#
# COMPACT_ATOMS: atom_id res chain seq x y z
N MET A 1 1.01 -0.51 48.13
CA MET A 1 0.33 0.59 47.40
C MET A 1 1.24 1.32 46.41
N VAL A 2 2.48 1.71 46.77
CA VAL A 2 3.39 2.48 45.89
C VAL A 2 3.77 1.73 44.60
N VAL A 3 4.04 0.42 44.68
CA VAL A 3 4.40 -0.41 43.51
C VAL A 3 3.27 -0.47 42.47
N ALA A 4 2.01 -0.53 42.91
CA ALA A 4 0.86 -0.58 42.01
C ALA A 4 0.65 0.73 41.24
N ILE A 5 0.95 1.88 41.86
CA ILE A 5 0.83 3.20 41.22
C ILE A 5 1.94 3.40 40.17
N VAL A 6 3.16 2.94 40.45
CA VAL A 6 4.28 3.01 39.48
C VAL A 6 4.03 2.09 38.29
N LEU A 7 3.51 0.87 38.52
CA LEU A 7 3.13 -0.04 37.45
C LEU A 7 1.96 0.49 36.62
N ALA A 8 0.94 1.08 37.26
CA ALA A 8 -0.18 1.71 36.57
C ALA A 8 0.24 2.94 35.75
N GLY A 9 1.13 3.77 36.29
CA GLY A 9 1.71 4.92 35.58
C GLY A 9 2.55 4.50 34.37
N GLY A 10 3.39 3.46 34.52
CA GLY A 10 4.17 2.89 33.42
C GLY A 10 3.27 2.29 32.32
N ALA A 11 2.23 1.53 32.71
CA ALA A 11 1.28 0.97 31.76
C ALA A 11 0.51 2.05 30.99
N ALA A 12 0.09 3.12 31.66
CA ALA A 12 -0.59 4.25 31.02
C ALA A 12 0.31 4.97 30.00
N ALA A 13 1.59 5.17 30.32
CA ALA A 13 2.55 5.79 29.40
C ALA A 13 2.80 4.94 28.14
N ILE A 14 2.98 3.63 28.30
CA ILE A 14 3.15 2.69 27.17
C ILE A 14 1.92 2.72 26.27
N TRP A 15 0.72 2.70 26.87
CA TRP A 15 -0.54 2.72 26.11
C TRP A 15 -0.71 4.03 25.34
N PHE A 16 -0.36 5.15 25.95
CA PHE A 16 -0.42 6.46 25.31
C PHE A 16 0.54 6.59 24.12
N VAL A 17 1.78 6.10 24.25
CA VAL A 17 2.75 6.07 23.15
C VAL A 17 2.26 5.17 22.02
N LYS A 18 1.75 3.98 22.35
CA LYS A 18 1.18 3.05 21.37
C LYS A 18 0.03 3.70 20.60
N LEU A 19 -0.89 4.36 21.31
CA LEU A 19 -2.02 5.07 20.70
C LEU A 19 -1.56 6.18 19.74
N ARG A 20 -0.57 6.98 20.14
CA ARG A 20 -0.01 8.03 19.27
C ARG A 20 0.63 7.45 18.02
N ARG A 21 1.43 6.39 18.14
CA ARG A 21 2.05 5.71 17.01
C ARG A 21 1.02 5.13 16.05
N THR A 22 -0.01 4.48 16.58
CA THR A 22 -1.11 3.95 15.76
C THR A 22 -1.84 5.07 15.02
N LYS A 23 -2.16 6.18 15.69
CA LYS A 23 -2.80 7.32 15.04
C LYS A 23 -1.93 7.90 13.92
N ALA A 24 -0.64 8.13 14.19
CA ALA A 24 0.30 8.64 13.19
C ALA A 24 0.41 7.71 11.97
N TRP A 25 0.51 6.40 12.22
CA TRP A 25 0.52 5.39 11.15
C TRP A 25 -0.76 5.42 10.33
N ILE A 26 -1.94 5.42 10.97
CA ILE A 26 -3.23 5.49 10.25
C ILE A 26 -3.30 6.77 9.40
N THR A 27 -2.93 7.92 9.95
CA THR A 27 -2.97 9.20 9.22
C THR A 27 -2.09 9.15 7.97
N ASN A 28 -0.84 8.70 8.09
CA ASN A 28 0.06 8.58 6.94
C ASN A 28 -0.48 7.58 5.90
N ALA A 29 -0.97 6.43 6.36
CA ALA A 29 -1.50 5.40 5.48
C ALA A 29 -2.79 5.83 4.75
N VAL A 30 -3.63 6.64 5.39
CA VAL A 30 -4.80 7.25 4.74
C VAL A 30 -4.36 8.28 3.69
N GLN A 31 -3.36 9.11 3.98
CA GLN A 31 -2.79 10.05 3.00
C GLN A 31 -2.21 9.32 1.78
N GLN A 32 -1.57 8.16 1.98
CA GLN A 32 -1.10 7.31 0.86
C GLN A 32 -2.27 6.82 0.00
N TRP A 33 -3.36 6.37 0.61
CA TRP A 33 -4.57 5.98 -0.13
C TRP A 33 -5.24 7.16 -0.86
N GLU A 34 -5.21 8.36 -0.30
CA GLU A 34 -5.69 9.57 -0.98
C GLU A 34 -4.86 9.89 -2.22
N HIS A 35 -3.53 9.87 -2.08
CA HIS A 35 -2.62 10.05 -3.21
C HIS A 35 -2.83 8.97 -4.28
N PHE A 36 -2.88 7.71 -3.85
CA PHE A 36 -3.16 6.56 -4.71
C PHE A 36 -4.48 6.73 -5.48
N SER A 37 -5.56 7.12 -4.81
CA SER A 37 -6.86 7.33 -5.43
C SER A 37 -6.87 8.52 -6.37
N SER A 38 -6.14 9.59 -6.04
CA SER A 38 -5.98 10.76 -6.90
C SER A 38 -5.26 10.39 -8.20
N VAL A 39 -4.10 9.72 -8.10
CA VAL A 39 -3.34 9.24 -9.25
C VAL A 39 -4.16 8.26 -10.09
N LYS A 40 -4.87 7.33 -9.46
CA LYS A 40 -5.78 6.39 -10.15
C LYS A 40 -6.87 7.11 -10.94
N SER A 41 -7.41 8.21 -10.44
CA SER A 41 -8.45 8.98 -11.14
C SER A 41 -7.92 9.73 -12.39
N LEU A 42 -6.62 10.05 -12.40
CA LEU A 42 -5.96 10.71 -13.52
C LEU A 42 -5.53 9.73 -14.61
N LEU A 43 -5.30 8.46 -14.25
CA LEU A 43 -4.84 7.43 -15.17
C LEU A 43 -6.01 6.68 -15.82
N GLY A 44 -6.07 6.71 -17.15
CA GLY A 44 -7.09 5.99 -17.92
C GLY A 44 -6.88 4.47 -17.98
N VAL A 45 -5.62 4.01 -17.95
CA VAL A 45 -5.25 2.59 -18.05
C VAL A 45 -4.34 2.21 -16.89
N ALA A 46 -4.94 2.12 -15.70
CA ALA A 46 -4.27 1.65 -14.50
C ALA A 46 -5.09 0.55 -13.81
N THR A 47 -4.39 -0.33 -13.10
CA THR A 47 -5.00 -1.38 -12.30
C THR A 47 -4.25 -1.55 -10.98
N GLU A 48 -4.88 -2.29 -10.08
CA GLU A 48 -4.37 -2.52 -8.73
C GLU A 48 -3.84 -3.96 -8.65
N VAL A 49 -2.61 -4.10 -8.16
CA VAL A 49 -2.04 -5.39 -7.79
C VAL A 49 -1.60 -5.34 -6.33
N THR A 50 -1.96 -6.36 -5.56
CA THR A 50 -1.50 -6.49 -4.18
C THR A 50 -0.30 -7.42 -4.10
N VAL A 51 0.77 -6.99 -3.43
CA VAL A 51 1.94 -7.82 -3.11
C VAL A 51 1.59 -8.73 -1.94
N LEU A 52 1.48 -10.03 -2.22
CA LEU A 52 1.17 -11.05 -1.20
C LEU A 52 2.43 -11.55 -0.48
N ASP A 53 3.55 -11.61 -1.19
CA ASP A 53 4.83 -12.02 -0.60
C ASP A 53 6.03 -11.48 -1.37
N ILE A 54 7.16 -11.35 -0.67
CA ILE A 54 8.46 -11.02 -1.24
C ILE A 54 9.35 -12.25 -1.05
N LEU A 55 9.71 -12.90 -2.15
CA LEU A 55 10.48 -14.14 -2.17
C LEU A 55 11.98 -13.87 -2.02
N SER A 56 12.49 -12.87 -2.73
CA SER A 56 13.88 -12.42 -2.64
C SER A 56 14.02 -10.99 -3.13
N ILE A 57 15.05 -10.30 -2.63
CA ILE A 57 15.39 -8.93 -3.01
C ILE A 57 16.76 -8.95 -3.68
N ASP A 58 16.86 -8.25 -4.80
CA ASP A 58 18.05 -8.08 -5.63
C ASP A 58 18.30 -6.57 -5.83
N PRO A 59 19.52 -6.15 -6.24
CA PRO A 59 19.81 -4.72 -6.47
C PRO A 59 18.95 -4.05 -7.54
N LEU A 60 18.40 -4.85 -8.47
CA LEU A 60 17.60 -4.37 -9.60
C LEU A 60 16.09 -4.49 -9.37
N GLY A 61 15.67 -5.11 -8.27
CA GLY A 61 14.26 -5.43 -8.05
C GLY A 61 14.04 -6.51 -7.02
N ALA A 62 12.85 -7.11 -7.04
CA ALA A 62 12.47 -8.18 -6.14
C ALA A 62 11.60 -9.22 -6.86
N TRP A 63 11.78 -10.47 -6.47
CA TRP A 63 10.84 -11.53 -6.79
C TRP A 63 9.70 -11.50 -5.78
N ALA A 64 8.47 -11.42 -6.27
CA ALA A 64 7.27 -11.31 -5.45
C ALA A 64 6.17 -12.27 -5.91
N ILE A 65 5.22 -12.52 -5.01
CA ILE A 65 3.91 -13.07 -5.37
C ILE A 65 2.93 -11.90 -5.36
N ILE A 66 2.23 -11.70 -6.46
CA ILE A 66 1.24 -10.63 -6.61
C ILE A 66 -0.16 -11.22 -6.86
N ARG A 67 -1.17 -10.46 -6.47
CA ARG A 67 -2.57 -10.69 -6.83
C ARG A 67 -3.07 -9.53 -7.67
N TRP A 68 -3.65 -9.83 -8.81
CA TRP A 68 -4.41 -8.86 -9.60
C TRP A 68 -5.76 -8.63 -8.95
N ASP A 69 -5.97 -7.46 -8.34
CA ASP A 69 -7.13 -7.26 -7.46
C ASP A 69 -8.47 -7.29 -8.21
N LYS A 70 -8.48 -6.83 -9.47
CA LYS A 70 -9.66 -6.89 -10.32
C LYS A 70 -10.05 -8.32 -10.73
N PHE A 71 -9.07 -9.20 -10.90
CA PHE A 71 -9.27 -10.54 -11.47
C PHE A 71 -9.15 -11.68 -10.45
N GLY A 72 -8.63 -11.40 -9.26
CA GLY A 72 -8.30 -12.41 -8.24
C GLY A 72 -7.16 -13.35 -8.65
N HIS A 73 -6.49 -13.12 -9.78
CA HIS A 73 -5.42 -13.97 -10.26
C HIS A 73 -4.15 -13.77 -9.44
N VAL A 74 -3.54 -14.86 -8.97
CA VAL A 74 -2.29 -14.85 -8.20
C VAL A 74 -1.19 -15.43 -9.06
N GLN A 75 -0.07 -14.73 -9.15
CA GLN A 75 1.09 -15.19 -9.89
C GLN A 75 2.39 -14.67 -9.33
N ARG A 76 3.49 -15.28 -9.77
CA ARG A 76 4.83 -14.78 -9.50
C ARG A 76 5.11 -13.57 -10.40
N ALA A 77 5.84 -12.61 -9.85
CA ALA A 77 6.30 -11.45 -10.58
C ALA A 77 7.74 -11.10 -10.25
N TRP A 78 8.45 -10.57 -11.25
CA TRP A 78 9.61 -9.73 -11.04
C TRP A 78 9.13 -8.28 -10.95
N VAL A 79 9.54 -7.59 -9.89
CA VAL A 79 9.24 -6.17 -9.69
C VAL A 79 10.55 -5.41 -9.73
N GLU A 80 10.76 -4.57 -10.73
CA GLU A 80 11.94 -3.70 -10.77
C GLU A 80 12.03 -2.80 -9.54
N ALA A 81 13.23 -2.33 -9.21
CA ALA A 81 13.45 -1.40 -8.11
C ALA A 81 12.56 -0.15 -8.28
N LEU A 82 11.53 -0.05 -7.43
CA LEU A 82 10.60 1.06 -7.42
C LEU A 82 11.13 2.21 -6.55
N PRO A 83 10.72 3.46 -6.81
CA PRO A 83 11.08 4.59 -5.97
C PRO A 83 10.47 4.51 -4.57
N ASP A 84 9.35 3.78 -4.43
CA ASP A 84 8.69 3.54 -3.15
C ASP A 84 9.08 2.19 -2.56
N GLU A 85 9.18 2.14 -1.24
CA GLU A 85 9.52 0.92 -0.52
C GLU A 85 8.32 -0.05 -0.51
N ILE A 86 8.44 -1.14 -1.27
CA ILE A 86 7.41 -2.16 -1.39
C ILE A 86 7.54 -3.16 -0.26
N TRP A 87 6.41 -3.43 0.39
CA TRP A 87 6.31 -4.42 1.45
C TRP A 87 5.23 -5.45 1.13
N ARG A 88 5.22 -6.52 1.91
CA ARG A 88 4.06 -7.42 1.95
C ARG A 88 2.80 -6.61 2.30
N ASP A 89 1.70 -6.95 1.65
CA ASP A 89 0.40 -6.29 1.77
C ASP A 89 0.37 -4.85 1.22
N SER A 90 1.36 -4.44 0.41
CA SER A 90 1.26 -3.21 -0.38
C SER A 90 0.38 -3.42 -1.60
N VAL A 91 -0.56 -2.49 -1.81
CA VAL A 91 -1.32 -2.35 -3.07
C VAL A 91 -0.56 -1.40 -3.96
N LEU A 92 -0.26 -1.82 -5.19
CA LEU A 92 0.44 -1.05 -6.20
C LEU A 92 -0.55 -0.66 -7.31
N LEU A 93 -0.46 0.58 -7.74
CA LEU A 93 -1.15 1.10 -8.91
C LEU A 93 -0.18 1.01 -10.09
N ILE A 94 -0.55 0.22 -11.09
CA ILE A 94 0.31 -0.05 -12.25
C ILE A 94 -0.45 0.12 -13.55
N SER A 95 0.25 0.43 -14.64
CA SER A 95 -0.24 0.24 -16.01
C SER A 95 0.21 -1.14 -16.49
N PRO A 96 -0.71 -2.08 -16.76
CA PRO A 96 -0.33 -3.41 -17.24
C PRO A 96 0.40 -3.32 -18.57
N ASP A 97 1.54 -4.00 -18.70
CA ASP A 97 2.25 -4.07 -19.98
C ASP A 97 1.43 -4.87 -21.01
N PRO A 98 0.96 -4.25 -22.11
CA PRO A 98 0.13 -4.91 -23.11
C PRO A 98 0.88 -6.01 -23.87
N ALA A 99 2.22 -6.02 -23.84
CA ALA A 99 2.99 -7.12 -24.41
C ALA A 99 2.91 -8.40 -23.55
N GLN A 100 2.65 -8.26 -22.25
CA GLN A 100 2.57 -9.37 -21.30
C GLN A 100 1.12 -9.77 -21.00
N ILE A 101 0.20 -8.80 -20.91
CA ILE A 101 -1.21 -9.00 -20.59
C ILE A 101 -2.06 -8.59 -21.79
N GLN A 102 -2.62 -9.60 -22.47
CA GLN A 102 -3.53 -9.40 -23.59
C GLN A 102 -4.97 -9.70 -23.16
N VAL A 103 -5.92 -8.91 -23.66
CA VAL A 103 -7.34 -9.15 -23.41
C VAL A 103 -7.72 -10.51 -24.00
N HIS A 104 -8.26 -11.41 -23.17
CA HIS A 104 -8.56 -12.82 -23.52
C HIS A 104 -7.35 -13.72 -23.82
N GLY A 105 -6.13 -13.22 -23.63
CA GLY A 105 -4.92 -14.05 -23.70
C GLY A 105 -4.72 -14.90 -22.45
N PRO A 106 -3.85 -15.93 -22.51
CA PRO A 106 -3.40 -16.63 -21.32
C PRO A 106 -2.61 -15.68 -20.41
N TRP A 107 -2.66 -15.92 -19.10
CA TRP A 107 -1.78 -15.22 -18.16
C TRP A 107 -0.33 -15.67 -18.36
N PRO A 108 0.64 -14.76 -18.34
CA PRO A 108 2.04 -15.14 -18.35
C PRO A 108 2.39 -15.86 -17.04
N GLU A 109 3.27 -16.86 -17.12
CA GLU A 109 3.75 -17.58 -15.93
C GLU A 109 4.42 -16.65 -14.92
N ILE A 110 5.20 -15.67 -15.43
CA ILE A 110 5.87 -14.63 -14.66
C ILE A 110 5.48 -13.28 -15.25
N TYR A 111 5.01 -12.37 -14.40
CA TYR A 111 4.80 -10.98 -14.77
C TYR A 111 6.05 -10.15 -14.45
N TYR A 112 6.45 -9.27 -15.36
CA TYR A 112 7.55 -8.35 -15.17
C TYR A 112 6.98 -6.93 -15.01
N LEU A 113 6.95 -6.44 -13.78
CA LEU A 113 6.57 -5.07 -13.47
C LEU A 113 7.80 -4.16 -13.61
N ARG A 114 7.78 -3.29 -14.62
CA ARG A 114 8.80 -2.26 -14.79
C ARG A 114 8.53 -1.06 -13.90
N ALA A 115 9.59 -0.38 -13.49
CA ALA A 115 9.47 0.85 -12.70
C ALA A 115 8.71 1.96 -13.45
N ALA A 116 8.83 2.00 -14.78
CA ALA A 116 8.09 2.94 -15.63
C ALA A 116 6.57 2.69 -15.67
N ASP A 117 6.14 1.46 -15.36
CA ASP A 117 4.73 1.05 -15.38
C ASP A 117 4.08 1.20 -13.99
N TYR A 118 4.83 1.64 -12.97
CA TYR A 118 4.38 1.88 -11.61
C TYR A 118 4.02 3.35 -11.37
N HIS A 119 2.94 3.60 -10.62
CA HIS A 119 2.40 4.95 -10.42
C HIS A 119 2.23 5.37 -8.97
N ALA A 120 1.83 4.46 -8.08
CA ALA A 120 1.60 4.76 -6.67
C ALA A 120 1.48 3.48 -5.84
N TYR A 121 1.61 3.59 -4.52
CA TYR A 121 1.32 2.50 -3.58
C TYR A 121 0.44 2.97 -2.42
N ALA A 122 -0.22 2.01 -1.80
CA ALA A 122 -0.89 2.19 -0.52
C ALA A 122 -0.93 0.88 0.28
N PRO A 123 -0.85 0.91 1.61
CA PRO A 123 -0.87 -0.30 2.43
C PRO A 123 -2.29 -0.88 2.50
N ALA A 124 -2.47 -2.16 2.17
CA ALA A 124 -3.79 -2.82 2.15
C ALA A 124 -4.49 -2.76 3.51
N ALA A 125 -3.72 -2.88 4.61
CA ALA A 125 -4.23 -2.78 5.97
C ALA A 125 -4.93 -1.45 6.29
N ALA A 126 -4.63 -0.38 5.54
CA ALA A 126 -5.22 0.92 5.77
C ALA A 126 -6.49 1.21 4.96
N PHE A 127 -6.83 0.35 4.01
CA PHE A 127 -7.99 0.52 3.15
C PHE A 127 -9.33 0.68 3.91
N PRO A 128 -9.59 -0.08 5.00
CA PRO A 128 -10.81 0.12 5.80
C PRO A 128 -10.86 1.50 6.47
N TYR A 129 -9.73 2.07 6.86
CA TYR A 129 -9.69 3.42 7.45
C TYR A 129 -9.96 4.46 6.38
N PHE A 130 -9.35 4.35 5.20
CA PHE A 130 -9.57 5.25 4.07
C PHE A 130 -11.06 5.30 3.64
N ARG A 131 -11.73 4.15 3.56
CA ARG A 131 -13.18 4.10 3.25
C ARG A 131 -14.07 4.51 4.43
N GLY A 132 -13.55 4.54 5.65
CA GLY A 132 -14.33 4.82 6.85
C GLY A 132 -14.75 6.28 6.93
N PRO A 133 -16.04 6.59 7.20
CA PRO A 133 -16.54 7.97 7.25
C PRO A 133 -15.86 8.83 8.32
N LYS A 134 -15.31 8.19 9.36
CA LYS A 134 -14.56 8.87 10.44
C LYS A 134 -13.22 9.45 9.99
N TYR A 135 -12.63 8.95 8.90
CA TYR A 135 -11.30 9.34 8.43
C TYR A 135 -11.35 10.17 7.15
N GLN A 136 -12.47 10.14 6.42
CA GLN A 136 -12.73 11.03 5.27
C GLN A 136 -12.68 12.53 5.63
N SER A 137 -12.90 12.89 6.90
CA SER A 137 -12.82 14.28 7.36
C SER A 137 -11.38 14.77 7.54
N LEU A 138 -10.44 13.89 7.88
CA LEU A 138 -9.02 14.25 8.04
C LEU A 138 -8.38 14.63 6.70
N ALA A 139 -8.85 14.02 5.60
CA ALA A 139 -8.49 14.31 4.21
C ALA A 139 -8.77 15.76 3.78
N ARG A 140 -9.87 16.36 4.27
CA ARG A 140 -10.32 17.69 3.83
C ARG A 140 -9.72 18.85 4.60
N VAL A 141 -8.98 18.60 5.68
CA VAL A 141 -8.58 19.67 6.63
C VAL A 141 -7.21 20.29 6.31
N HIS A 142 -6.46 19.77 5.33
CA HIS A 142 -5.32 20.49 4.77
C HIS A 142 -5.55 20.89 3.31
N PRO A 143 -6.16 22.07 3.05
CA PRO A 143 -5.84 22.76 1.82
C PRO A 143 -4.35 23.10 1.88
N SER A 144 -3.58 22.48 1.00
CA SER A 144 -2.25 22.97 0.61
C SER A 144 -2.40 24.47 0.38
N LYS A 145 -1.67 25.26 1.17
CA LYS A 145 -1.50 26.69 0.86
C LYS A 145 -0.76 26.75 -0.47
N SER A 146 -1.42 27.42 -1.42
CA SER A 146 -0.87 27.95 -2.66
C SER A 146 0.38 28.80 -2.41
#